data_AF-A0A496WS18-F1
#
_entry.id   AF-A0A496WS18-F1
#
_cell.length_a   1.000
_cell.length_b   1.000
_cell.length_c   1.000
_cell.angle_alpha   90.00
_cell.angle_beta   90.00
_cell.angle_gamma   90.00
#
_symmetry.space_group_name_H-M   'P 1'
#
loop_
_entity.id
_entity.type
_entity.pdbx_description
1 polymer ?
#
loop_
_entity_poly.entity_id
_entity_poly.type
_entity_poly.pdbx_seq_one_letter_code
_entity_poly.pdbx_strand_id
1 'polypeptide(L)' 'MAVYTEVEGEQIQALLGDLDLGRLRTFEGVADGVENTTYFVTTE' A
#
# COMPACT_ATOMS: atom_id res chain seq x y z
N MET A 1 7.14 -18.35 -6.11
CA MET A 1 6.50 -18.30 -4.78
C MET A 1 6.06 -16.87 -4.58
N ALA A 2 4.77 -16.61 -4.46
CA ALA A 2 4.27 -15.26 -4.15
C ALA A 2 4.56 -14.96 -2.68
N VAL A 3 5.25 -13.86 -2.40
CA VAL A 3 5.54 -13.41 -1.04
C VAL A 3 4.49 -12.37 -0.70
N TYR A 4 3.47 -12.78 0.05
CA TYR A 4 2.47 -11.87 0.58
C TYR A 4 3.01 -11.26 1.86
N THR A 5 3.64 -10.10 1.74
CA THR A 5 3.99 -9.26 2.89
C THR A 5 2.81 -8.33 3.14
N GLU A 6 2.14 -8.51 4.27
CA GLU A 6 1.14 -7.55 4.72
C GLU A 6 1.86 -6.27 5.18
N VAL A 7 1.35 -5.12 4.75
CA VAL A 7 1.96 -3.82 5.01
C VAL A 7 0.96 -3.02 5.83
N GLU A 8 1.39 -2.55 7.00
CA GLU A 8 0.53 -1.76 7.88
C GLU A 8 0.34 -0.34 7.36
N GLY A 9 -0.76 0.31 7.76
CA GLY A 9 -1.08 1.67 7.32
C GLY A 9 0.02 2.71 7.62
N GLU A 10 0.77 2.54 8.72
CA GLU A 10 1.90 3.42 9.06
C GLU A 10 3.05 3.29 8.04
N GLN A 11 3.32 2.07 7.56
CA GLN A 11 4.34 1.80 6.56
C GLN A 11 3.94 2.37 5.19
N ILE A 12 2.65 2.26 4.83
CA ILE A 12 2.11 2.91 3.63
C ILE A 12 2.25 4.43 3.75
N GLN A 13 1.89 5.02 4.90
CA GLN A 13 2.03 6.46 5.12
C GLN A 13 3.48 6.94 5.04
N ALA A 14 4.44 6.17 5.56
CA ALA A 14 5.86 6.49 5.44
C ALA A 14 6.30 6.47 3.97
N LEU A 15 5.92 5.43 3.21
CA LEU A 15 6.24 5.33 1.79
C LEU A 15 5.62 6.46 0.96
N LEU A 16 4.38 6.85 1.25
CA LEU A 16 3.73 7.99 0.59
C LEU A 16 4.46 9.30 0.88
N GLY A 17 5.01 9.46 2.09
CA GLY A 17 5.84 10.60 2.45
C GLY A 17 7.15 10.64 1.66
N ASP A 18 7.80 9.49 1.50
CA ASP A 18 9.04 9.37 0.71
C ASP A 18 8.81 9.68 -0.79
N LEU A 19 7.59 9.45 -1.28
CA LEU A 19 7.17 9.71 -2.66
C LEU A 19 6.51 11.08 -2.86
N ASP A 20 6.36 11.88 -1.80
CA ASP A 20 5.68 13.19 -1.78
C ASP A 20 4.23 13.13 -2.32
N LEU A 21 3.51 12.05 -1.97
CA LEU A 21 2.14 11.77 -2.45
C LEU A 21 1.02 12.23 -1.48
N GLY A 22 1.39 12.86 -0.36
CA GLY A 22 0.46 13.37 0.64
C GLY A 22 0.10 12.37 1.76
N ARG A 23 -1.05 12.59 2.42
CA ARG A 23 -1.51 11.75 3.53
C ARG A 23 -2.43 10.63 3.05
N LEU A 24 -2.25 9.45 3.63
CA LEU A 24 -3.08 8.28 3.43
C LEU A 24 -4.51 8.54 3.94
N ARG A 25 -5.50 8.42 3.07
CA ARG A 25 -6.92 8.44 3.47
C ARG A 25 -7.49 7.04 3.61
N THR A 26 -7.29 6.21 2.59
CA THR A 26 -7.80 4.83 2.55
C THR A 26 -6.83 3.97 1.77
N PHE A 27 -6.73 2.70 2.14
CA PHE A 27 -6.07 1.68 1.35
C PHE A 27 -6.87 0.38 1.34
N GLU A 28 -6.84 -0.34 0.23
CA GLU A 28 -7.54 -1.62 0.05
C GLU A 28 -6.65 -2.63 -0.65
N GLY A 29 -6.56 -3.85 -0.10
CA GLY A 29 -5.76 -4.93 -0.66
C GLY A 29 -6.39 -5.50 -1.93
N VAL A 30 -5.56 -5.79 -2.93
CA VAL A 30 -6.00 -6.43 -4.18
C VAL A 30 -5.93 -7.94 -4.03
N ALA A 31 -7.08 -8.60 -4.18
CA ALA A 31 -7.20 -10.06 -4.03
C ALA A 31 -6.58 -10.88 -5.18
N ASP A 32 -6.29 -10.25 -6.33
CA ASP A 32 -5.85 -10.93 -7.57
C ASP A 32 -4.33 -10.78 -7.84
N GLY A 33 -3.54 -10.46 -6.81
CA GLY A 33 -2.08 -10.33 -6.94
C GLY A 33 -1.42 -11.70 -7.18
N VAL A 34 -0.82 -11.93 -8.35
CA VAL A 34 -0.18 -13.22 -8.67
C VAL A 34 1.18 -13.38 -7.97
N GLU A 35 1.89 -12.27 -7.74
CA GLU A 35 3.30 -12.30 -7.29
C GLU A 35 3.59 -11.43 -6.06
N ASN A 36 2.88 -10.30 -5.90
CA ASN A 36 3.11 -9.32 -4.83
C ASN A 36 1.79 -8.90 -4.15
N THR A 37 1.88 -8.54 -2.87
CA THR A 37 0.80 -7.79 -2.22
C THR A 37 0.68 -6.42 -2.88
N THR A 38 -0.50 -6.13 -3.43
CA THR A 38 -0.80 -4.85 -4.08
C THR A 38 -1.93 -4.17 -3.32
N TYR A 39 -1.85 -2.84 -3.16
CA TYR A 39 -2.88 -2.05 -2.52
C TYR A 39 -3.33 -0.91 -3.42
N PHE A 40 -4.63 -0.66 -3.49
CA PHE A 40 -5.16 0.63 -3.93
C PHE A 40 -5.04 1.62 -2.80
N VAL A 41 -4.57 2.83 -3.09
CA VAL A 41 -4.31 3.87 -2.10
C VAL A 41 -4.94 5.18 -2.55
N THR A 42 -5.68 5.82 -1.67
CA THR A 42 -6.24 7.16 -1.87
C THR A 42 -5.50 8.15 -0.97
N THR A 43 -5.00 9.24 -1.55
CA THR A 43 -4.33 10.34 -0.85
C THR A 43 -5.12 11.65 -0.96
N GLU A 44 -4.73 12.67 -0.18
CA GLU A 44 -5.36 14.01 -0.19
C GLU A 44 -4.95 14.89 -1.37
#